data_AF-A0A7S2NF06-F1
#
_entry.id   AF-A0A7S2NF06-F1
#
_cell.length_a   1.000
_cell.length_b   1.000
_cell.length_c   1.000
_cell.angle_alpha   90.00
_cell.angle_beta   90.00
_cell.angle_gamma   90.00
#
_symmetry.space_group_name_H-M   'P 1'
#
loop_
_entity.id
_entity.type
_entity.pdbx_description
1 polymer ?
#
loop_
_entity_poly.entity_id
_entity_poly.type
_entity_poly.pdbx_seq_one_letter_code
_entity_poly.pdbx_strand_id
1 'polypeptide(L)'
;VHLRNVRREGGGNGSFVESDHLDGEVDMFRVMRTFVLERQRRCKEGWADDGIPFRPDHGHQMLDDLREGKKTNPGYTAIGRLRGLAELRGLQRAITRVESELQSAHGEGAKRLRAA
;
A
#
# COMPACT_ATOMS: atom_id res chain seq x y z
N VAL A 1 -7.11 4.91 6.15
CA VAL A 1 -7.42 3.83 5.19
C VAL A 1 -6.95 2.48 5.72
N HIS A 2 -7.72 1.43 5.47
CA HIS A 2 -7.32 0.05 5.74
C HIS A 2 -6.79 -0.55 4.44
N LEU A 3 -5.51 -0.89 4.43
CA LEU A 3 -4.87 -1.52 3.28
C LEU A 3 -4.57 -2.96 3.67
N ARG A 4 -5.49 -3.86 3.31
CA ARG A 4 -5.34 -5.32 3.37
C ARG A 4 -5.85 -5.91 2.08
N ASN A 5 -5.72 -7.22 1.93
CA ASN A 5 -6.10 -7.91 0.72
C ASN A 5 -6.84 -9.21 1.03
N VAL A 6 -7.65 -9.66 0.08
CA VAL A 6 -8.42 -10.91 0.17
C VAL A 6 -8.29 -11.65 -1.14
N ARG A 7 -8.50 -12.96 -1.08
CA ARG A 7 -8.64 -13.82 -2.26
C ARG A 7 -10.02 -14.46 -2.22
N ARG A 8 -10.83 -14.30 -3.27
CA ARG A 8 -12.11 -14.99 -3.36
C ARG A 8 -11.87 -16.45 -3.62
N GLU A 9 -12.71 -17.27 -3.00
CA GLU A 9 -12.73 -18.69 -3.27
C GLU A 9 -13.54 -18.94 -4.56
N GLY A 10 -13.19 -20.01 -5.27
CA GLY A 10 -13.92 -20.41 -6.47
C GLY A 10 -15.38 -20.77 -6.16
N GLY A 11 -16.24 -20.75 -7.17
CA GLY A 11 -17.63 -21.22 -7.05
C GLY A 11 -18.71 -20.13 -6.99
N GLY A 12 -18.34 -18.84 -7.13
CA GLY A 12 -19.30 -17.75 -7.38
C GLY A 12 -20.22 -17.38 -6.21
N ASN A 13 -20.05 -18.00 -5.03
CA ASN A 13 -20.86 -17.76 -3.83
C ASN A 13 -20.40 -16.53 -3.01
N GLY A 14 -19.35 -15.83 -3.45
CA GLY A 14 -18.80 -14.66 -2.76
C GLY A 14 -17.93 -14.97 -1.54
N SER A 15 -17.59 -16.24 -1.29
CA SER A 15 -16.65 -16.63 -0.23
C SER A 15 -15.24 -16.09 -0.50
N PHE A 16 -14.49 -15.81 0.56
CA PHE A 16 -13.12 -15.30 0.47
C PHE A 16 -12.30 -15.65 1.72
N VAL A 17 -10.99 -15.61 1.56
CA VAL A 17 -10.01 -15.67 2.65
C VAL A 17 -9.16 -14.40 2.67
N GLU A 18 -8.67 -14.01 3.85
CA GLU A 18 -7.61 -13.00 3.95
C GLU A 18 -6.37 -13.51 3.20
N SER A 19 -5.70 -12.63 2.48
CA SER A 19 -4.45 -12.94 1.77
C SER A 19 -3.31 -12.07 2.28
N ASP A 20 -2.10 -12.40 1.83
CA ASP A 20 -0.96 -11.49 1.95
C ASP A 20 -1.29 -10.14 1.30
N HIS A 21 -0.80 -9.04 1.86
CA HIS A 21 -1.20 -7.68 1.47
C HIS A 21 -0.90 -7.38 -0.01
N LEU A 22 0.13 -8.01 -0.58
CA LEU A 22 0.54 -7.86 -1.98
C LEU A 22 0.15 -9.04 -2.90
N ASP A 23 -0.49 -10.09 -2.38
CA ASP A 23 -0.83 -11.31 -3.15
C ASP A 23 -2.32 -11.70 -3.00
N GLY A 24 -3.20 -10.73 -3.20
CA GLY A 24 -4.65 -10.95 -3.29
C GLY A 24 -5.26 -10.27 -4.50
N GLU A 25 -6.58 -10.08 -4.48
CA GLU A 25 -7.33 -9.51 -5.61
C GLU A 25 -7.25 -7.99 -5.72
N VAL A 26 -6.94 -7.29 -4.62
CA VAL A 26 -6.70 -5.85 -4.67
C VAL A 26 -5.34 -5.60 -5.30
N ASP A 27 -5.32 -4.88 -6.42
CA ASP A 27 -4.09 -4.35 -7.02
C ASP A 27 -3.52 -3.27 -6.09
N MET A 28 -2.74 -3.71 -5.11
CA MET A 28 -2.19 -2.84 -4.09
C MET A 28 -1.19 -1.83 -4.68
N PHE A 29 -0.54 -2.16 -5.81
CA PHE A 29 0.30 -1.22 -6.54
C PHE A 29 -0.53 -0.04 -7.04
N ARG A 30 -1.65 -0.28 -7.74
CA ARG A 30 -2.52 0.80 -8.24
C ARG A 30 -3.11 1.63 -7.10
N VAL A 31 -3.57 0.99 -6.03
CA VAL A 31 -4.10 1.68 -4.85
C VAL A 31 -3.03 2.59 -4.23
N MET A 32 -1.84 2.05 -3.94
CA MET A 32 -0.75 2.82 -3.34
C MET A 32 -0.28 3.95 -4.26
N ARG A 33 -0.18 3.70 -5.57
CA ARG A 33 0.18 4.74 -6.56
C ARG A 33 -0.82 5.88 -6.59
N THR A 34 -2.11 5.56 -6.48
CA THR A 34 -3.17 6.57 -6.40
C THR A 34 -2.96 7.47 -5.18
N PHE A 35 -2.58 6.90 -4.04
CA PHE A 35 -2.32 7.69 -2.82
C PHE A 35 -1.09 8.58 -2.94
N VAL A 36 -0.02 8.08 -3.57
CA VAL A 36 1.19 8.87 -3.84
C VAL A 36 0.87 10.05 -4.74
N LEU A 37 0.14 9.83 -5.84
CA LEU A 37 -0.24 10.89 -6.78
C LEU A 37 -1.19 11.92 -6.14
N GLU A 38 -2.16 11.47 -5.35
CA GLU A 38 -3.08 12.35 -4.64
C GLU A 38 -2.34 13.23 -3.63
N ARG A 39 -1.42 12.65 -2.84
CA ARG A 39 -0.55 13.41 -1.94
C ARG A 39 0.27 14.47 -2.68
N GLN A 40 0.87 14.10 -3.82
CA GLN A 40 1.62 15.04 -4.64
C GLN A 40 0.74 16.18 -5.18
N ARG A 41 -0.50 15.87 -5.59
CA ARG A 41 -1.48 16.89 -6.01
C ARG A 41 -1.79 17.86 -4.86
N ARG A 42 -2.13 17.36 -3.67
CA ARG A 42 -2.40 18.19 -2.47
C ARG A 42 -1.21 19.09 -2.11
N CYS A 43 0.00 18.55 -2.19
CA CYS A 43 1.23 19.31 -1.96
C CYS A 43 1.39 20.45 -2.99
N LYS A 44 1.15 20.19 -4.28
CA LYS A 44 1.18 21.22 -5.35
C LYS A 44 0.11 22.31 -5.18
N GLU A 45 -1.03 21.95 -4.60
CA GLU A 45 -2.13 22.88 -4.29
C GLU A 45 -1.95 23.62 -2.95
N GLY A 46 -0.89 23.32 -2.19
CA GLY A 46 -0.58 24.03 -0.94
C GLY A 46 -1.47 23.63 0.25
N TRP A 47 -2.00 22.40 0.27
CA TRP A 47 -2.78 21.90 1.42
C TRP A 47 -1.90 21.79 2.66
N ALA A 48 -2.43 22.21 3.82
CA ALA A 48 -1.74 22.09 5.11
C ALA A 48 -1.58 20.63 5.58
N ASP A 49 -2.52 19.75 5.20
CA ASP A 49 -2.45 18.31 5.42
C ASP A 49 -2.49 17.57 4.08
N ASP A 50 -1.32 17.12 3.63
CA ASP A 50 -1.12 16.38 2.38
C ASP A 50 -1.16 14.85 2.60
N GLY A 51 -1.28 14.40 3.85
CA GLY A 51 -1.19 12.99 4.24
C GLY A 51 -2.48 12.21 3.98
N ILE A 52 -2.33 10.91 3.72
CA ILE A 52 -3.43 9.94 3.78
C ILE A 52 -3.00 8.85 4.76
N PRO A 53 -3.44 8.89 6.04
CA PRO A 53 -3.04 7.90 7.03
C PRO A 53 -3.63 6.53 6.69
N PHE A 54 -2.82 5.48 6.82
CA PHE A 54 -3.24 4.10 6.58
C PHE A 54 -2.70 3.13 7.63
N ARG A 55 -3.34 1.97 7.72
CA ARG A 55 -2.94 0.83 8.54
C ARG A 55 -3.07 -0.47 7.72
N PRO A 56 -2.27 -1.51 8.03
CA PRO A 56 -2.34 -2.82 7.35
C PRO A 56 -3.64 -3.59 7.65
N ASP A 57 -4.48 -3.06 8.55
CA ASP A 57 -5.75 -3.64 9.01
C ASP A 57 -5.56 -5.01 9.69
N HIS A 58 -5.60 -6.09 8.92
CA HIS A 58 -5.42 -7.45 9.39
C HIS A 58 -4.05 -8.02 9.01
N GLY A 59 -3.62 -9.07 9.70
CA GLY A 59 -2.44 -9.84 9.36
C GLY A 59 -2.57 -11.30 9.77
N HIS A 60 -1.90 -12.18 9.02
CA HIS A 60 -1.90 -13.60 9.34
C HIS A 60 -1.24 -13.88 10.70
N GLN A 61 -1.75 -14.88 11.40
CA GLN A 61 -1.07 -15.43 12.57
C GLN A 61 0.15 -16.22 12.08
N MET A 62 1.34 -15.85 12.54
CA MET A 62 2.61 -16.43 12.07
C MET A 62 3.68 -16.39 13.16
N LEU A 63 4.70 -17.23 13.04
CA LEU A 63 5.86 -17.25 13.94
C LEU A 63 5.40 -17.36 15.41
N ASP A 64 5.93 -16.53 16.31
CA ASP A 64 5.56 -16.53 17.74
C ASP A 64 4.10 -16.22 18.02
N ASP A 65 3.33 -15.76 17.03
CA ASP A 65 1.89 -15.61 17.19
C ASP A 65 1.16 -16.96 17.19
N LEU A 66 1.75 -18.04 16.64
CA LEU A 66 1.17 -19.40 16.60
C LEU A 66 1.43 -20.25 17.86
N ARG A 67 2.19 -19.72 18.83
CA ARG A 67 2.55 -20.47 20.04
C ARG A 67 1.30 -20.95 20.79
N GLU A 68 1.31 -22.23 21.16
CA GLU A 68 0.25 -22.84 21.94
C GLU A 68 0.00 -22.06 23.24
N GLY A 69 -1.28 -21.86 23.57
CA GLY A 69 -1.71 -21.08 24.74
C GLY A 69 -1.61 -19.55 24.58
N LYS A 70 -1.03 -19.02 23.49
CA LYS A 70 -1.04 -17.57 23.24
C LYS A 70 -2.43 -17.12 22.82
N LYS A 71 -3.09 -16.31 23.65
CA LYS A 71 -4.37 -15.68 23.31
C LYS A 71 -4.13 -14.56 22.30
N THR A 72 -4.70 -14.70 21.11
CA THR A 72 -4.63 -13.69 20.04
C THR A 72 -6.02 -13.20 19.66
N ASN A 73 -6.12 -11.94 19.24
CA ASN A 73 -7.33 -11.44 18.60
C ASN A 73 -7.28 -11.80 17.11
N PRO A 74 -8.31 -12.46 16.54
CA PRO A 74 -8.30 -12.90 15.14
C PRO A 74 -7.99 -11.75 14.18
N GLY A 75 -6.97 -11.90 13.34
CA GLY A 75 -6.51 -10.88 12.39
C GLY A 75 -5.70 -9.72 12.99
N TYR A 76 -5.59 -9.61 14.32
CA TYR A 76 -4.92 -8.48 15.00
C TYR A 76 -3.60 -8.86 15.67
N THR A 77 -3.00 -9.97 15.25
CA THR A 77 -1.66 -10.38 15.68
C THR A 77 -0.60 -9.37 15.25
N ALA A 78 0.52 -9.32 15.96
CA ALA A 78 1.53 -8.28 15.76
C ALA A 78 2.38 -8.57 14.52
N ILE A 79 2.83 -9.82 14.35
CA ILE A 79 3.86 -10.15 13.37
C ILE A 79 3.31 -10.06 11.95
N GLY A 80 2.12 -10.62 11.70
CA GLY A 80 1.47 -10.51 10.39
C GLY A 80 1.14 -9.09 9.98
N ARG A 81 0.65 -8.25 10.92
CA ARG A 81 0.38 -6.84 10.64
C ARG A 81 1.67 -6.03 10.43
N LEU A 82 2.73 -6.35 11.16
CA LEU A 82 4.04 -5.73 10.97
C LEU A 82 4.60 -6.06 9.58
N ARG A 83 4.50 -7.33 9.14
CA ARG A 83 4.88 -7.76 7.78
C ARG A 83 4.10 -6.99 6.72
N GLY A 84 2.77 -6.96 6.81
CA GLY A 84 1.93 -6.20 5.88
C GLY A 84 2.25 -4.71 5.84
N LEU A 85 2.52 -4.09 7.00
CA LEU A 85 2.96 -2.70 7.06
C LEU A 85 4.34 -2.50 6.39
N ALA A 86 5.27 -3.45 6.54
CA ALA A 86 6.56 -3.40 5.88
C ALA A 86 6.43 -3.49 4.34
N GLU A 87 5.59 -4.41 3.85
CA GLU A 87 5.26 -4.56 2.43
C GLU A 87 4.71 -3.24 1.83
N LEU A 88 3.69 -2.67 2.48
CA LEU A 88 3.06 -1.42 2.06
C LEU A 88 4.04 -0.24 2.07
N ARG A 89 4.90 -0.14 3.10
CA ARG A 89 5.92 0.92 3.20
C ARG A 89 6.99 0.78 2.11
N GLY A 90 7.41 -0.44 1.80
CA GLY A 90 8.34 -0.72 0.70
C GLY A 90 7.76 -0.29 -0.64
N LEU A 91 6.52 -0.71 -0.91
CA LEU A 91 5.77 -0.35 -2.12
C LEU A 91 5.60 1.16 -2.27
N GLN A 92 5.17 1.85 -1.21
CA GLN A 92 5.02 3.31 -1.21
C GLN A 92 6.35 4.03 -1.53
N ARG A 93 7.46 3.59 -0.92
CA ARG A 93 8.79 4.18 -1.15
C ARG A 93 9.23 4.01 -2.59
N ALA A 94 9.09 2.81 -3.14
CA ALA A 94 9.47 2.53 -4.53
C ALA A 94 8.65 3.38 -5.51
N ILE A 95 7.31 3.41 -5.36
CA ILE A 95 6.43 4.21 -6.22
C ILE A 95 6.78 5.70 -6.11
N THR A 96 6.97 6.21 -4.89
CA THR A 96 7.33 7.62 -4.68
C THR A 96 8.62 8.00 -5.41
N ARG A 97 9.64 7.12 -5.36
CA ARG A 97 10.90 7.34 -6.05
C ARG A 97 10.70 7.40 -7.57
N VAL A 98 10.01 6.41 -8.14
CA VAL A 98 9.75 6.33 -9.59
C VAL A 98 8.94 7.53 -10.08
N GLU A 99 7.85 7.90 -9.38
CA GLU A 99 7.03 9.06 -9.77
C GLU A 99 7.82 10.37 -9.71
N SER A 100 8.71 10.52 -8.72
CA SER A 100 9.60 11.69 -8.64
C SER A 100 10.58 11.73 -9.81
N GLU A 101 11.20 10.61 -10.18
CA GLU A 101 12.13 10.53 -11.32
C GLU A 101 11.42 10.84 -12.64
N LEU A 102 10.22 10.31 -12.85
CA LEU A 102 9.40 10.61 -14.03
C LEU A 102 9.08 12.09 -14.12
N GLN A 103 8.70 12.75 -13.02
CA GLN A 103 8.42 14.20 -13.02
C GLN A 103 9.65 15.04 -13.35
N SER A 104 10.83 14.67 -12.83
CA SER A 104 12.09 15.33 -13.16
C SER A 104 12.44 15.19 -14.65
N ALA A 105 12.29 14.00 -15.22
CA ALA A 105 12.56 13.75 -16.64
C ALA A 105 11.63 14.55 -17.57
N HIS A 106 10.33 14.65 -17.24
CA HIS A 106 9.38 15.47 -18.00
C HIS A 106 9.70 16.98 -17.87
N GLY A 107 10.14 17.43 -16.70
CA GLY A 107 10.55 18.81 -16.47
C GLY A 107 11.79 19.22 -17.27
N GLU A 108 12.76 18.33 -17.44
CA GLU A 108 13.94 18.58 -18.29
C GLU A 108 13.61 18.57 -19.78
N GLY A 109 12.77 17.63 -20.24
CA GLY A 109 12.31 17.58 -21.63
C GLY A 109 11.52 18.84 -22.03
N ALA A 110 10.62 19.31 -21.16
CA ALA A 110 9.84 20.53 -21.40
C ALA A 110 10.69 21.81 -21.40
N LYS A 111 11.79 21.86 -20.62
CA LYS A 111 12.75 22.98 -20.64
C LYS A 111 13.57 23.02 -21.94
N ARG A 112 13.99 21.86 -22.46
CA ARG A 112 14.76 21.78 -23.72
C ARG A 112 13.95 22.22 -24.94
N LEU A 113 12.66 21.87 -24.99
CA LEU A 113 11.74 22.28 -26.07
C LEU A 113 11.41 23.78 -26.08
N ARG A 114 11.58 24.49 -24.96
CA ARG A 114 11.38 25.95 -24.88
C ARG A 114 12.66 26.75 -25.16
N ALA A 115 13.80 26.08 -25.28
CA ALA A 115 15.11 26.68 -25.52
C ALA A 115 15.63 26.48 -26.96
N ALA A 116 14.86 25.80 -27.81
CA ALA A 116 15.10 25.62 -29.25
C ALA A 116 14.05 26.41 -30.04
#